data_AF-A0A7Y6MWL6-F1
#
_entry.id   AF-A0A7Y6MWL6-F1
#
_cell.length_a   1.000
_cell.length_b   1.000
_cell.length_c   1.000
_cell.angle_alpha   90.00
_cell.angle_beta   90.00
_cell.angle_gamma   90.00
#
_symmetry.space_group_name_H-M   'P 1'
#
loop_
_entity.id
_entity.type
_entity.pdbx_description
1 polymer ?
#
loop_
_entity_poly.entity_id
_entity_poly.type
_entity_poly.pdbx_seq_one_letter_code
_entity_poly.pdbx_strand_id
1 'polypeptide(L)'
;MSSVAAAASDNPCATLVGATNSSAAQGFSLRDGEPVDFVGGGTTVHGKLLVFSDGGVFRAYWQPDDSPEKYVLANAGADAVRLVSSAPRGAPAPAGQPGTAMQPQRVLSCPNFEHAR
;
A
#
# COMPACT_ATOMS: atom_id res chain seq x y z
N MET A 1 -8.79 12.36 27.72
CA MET A 1 -9.18 11.96 26.36
C MET A 1 -9.03 13.17 25.47
N SER A 2 -7.96 13.27 24.70
CA SER A 2 -7.81 14.32 23.69
C SER A 2 -7.29 13.65 22.42
N SER A 3 -8.22 13.29 21.55
CA SER A 3 -7.90 12.86 20.19
C SER A 3 -7.44 14.09 19.43
N VAL A 4 -6.13 14.21 19.20
CA VAL A 4 -5.62 15.14 18.19
C VAL A 4 -6.05 14.56 16.86
N ALA A 5 -7.09 15.13 16.27
CA ALA A 5 -7.36 14.94 14.85
C ALA A 5 -6.13 15.49 14.12
N ALA A 6 -5.26 14.61 13.66
CA ALA A 6 -4.21 14.98 12.73
C ALA A 6 -4.90 15.61 11.52
N ALA A 7 -4.74 16.92 11.34
CA ALA A 7 -5.06 17.57 10.09
C ALA A 7 -4.34 16.77 9.00
N ALA A 8 -5.10 16.19 8.07
CA ALA A 8 -4.53 15.52 6.91
C ALA A 8 -3.90 16.62 6.05
N SER A 9 -2.67 17.00 6.36
CA SER A 9 -1.82 17.78 5.49
C SER A 9 -1.79 17.07 4.14
N ASP A 10 -1.99 17.79 3.03
CA ASP A 10 -1.76 17.27 1.67
C ASP A 10 -0.29 16.86 1.40
N ASN A 11 0.54 16.85 2.45
CA ASN A 11 1.90 16.34 2.42
C ASN A 11 1.86 14.81 2.64
N PRO A 12 2.27 14.00 1.65
CA PRO A 12 2.33 12.57 1.81
C PRO A 12 3.37 12.18 2.88
N CYS A 13 3.04 11.16 3.67
CA CYS A 13 3.95 10.54 4.63
C CYS A 13 5.06 9.74 3.92
N ALA A 14 4.72 9.18 2.75
CA ALA A 14 5.59 8.32 1.96
C ALA A 14 5.06 8.14 0.53
N THR A 15 5.76 7.32 -0.25
CA THR A 15 5.34 6.85 -1.57
C THR A 15 5.44 5.32 -1.62
N LEU A 16 4.40 4.67 -2.15
CA LEU A 16 4.47 3.27 -2.57
C LEU A 16 5.05 3.19 -3.99
N VAL A 17 6.11 2.40 -4.14
CA VAL A 17 6.89 2.26 -5.39
C VAL A 17 7.16 0.79 -5.68
N GLY A 18 7.30 0.42 -6.95
CA GLY A 18 7.70 -0.95 -7.31
C GLY A 18 9.14 -1.22 -6.86
N ALA A 19 9.37 -2.37 -6.22
CA ALA A 19 10.68 -2.71 -5.63
C ALA A 19 11.67 -3.34 -6.64
N THR A 20 11.28 -3.49 -7.91
CA THR A 20 12.08 -4.22 -8.91
C THR A 20 13.30 -3.46 -9.43
N ASN A 21 13.43 -2.15 -9.20
CA ASN A 21 14.69 -1.42 -9.36
C ASN A 21 14.80 -0.32 -8.29
N SER A 22 16.02 -0.05 -7.84
CA SER A 22 16.40 0.80 -6.69
C SER A 22 16.07 2.30 -6.79
N SER A 23 15.20 2.71 -7.72
CA SER A 23 14.71 4.08 -7.84
C SER A 23 13.29 4.22 -7.28
N ALA A 24 13.10 5.10 -6.31
CA ALA A 24 11.81 5.45 -5.69
C ALA A 24 10.79 6.13 -6.64
N ALA A 25 10.97 6.03 -7.96
CA ALA A 25 10.10 6.59 -8.99
C ALA A 25 9.39 5.51 -9.82
N GLN A 26 9.57 4.23 -9.50
CA GLN A 26 9.02 3.16 -10.33
C GLN A 26 7.58 2.82 -9.96
N GLY A 27 6.72 2.72 -10.96
CA GLY A 27 5.38 2.15 -10.83
C GLY A 27 5.40 0.66 -10.54
N PHE A 28 4.22 0.07 -10.32
CA PHE A 28 4.06 -1.35 -9.99
C PHE A 28 2.78 -1.92 -10.59
N SER A 29 2.68 -3.24 -10.69
CA SER A 29 1.47 -3.91 -11.16
C SER A 29 0.52 -4.22 -10.02
N LEU A 30 -0.76 -3.86 -10.13
CA LEU A 30 -1.79 -4.20 -9.15
C LEU A 30 -2.15 -5.69 -9.26
N ARG A 31 -1.33 -6.56 -8.66
CA ARG A 31 -1.51 -8.02 -8.64
C ARG A 31 -0.98 -8.62 -7.35
N ASP A 32 -1.48 -9.80 -7.02
CA ASP A 32 -1.00 -10.54 -5.86
C ASP A 32 0.50 -10.88 -5.98
N GLY A 33 1.24 -10.68 -4.90
CA GLY A 33 2.68 -10.93 -4.82
C GLY A 33 3.58 -9.85 -5.43
N GLU A 34 3.02 -8.77 -6.00
CA GLU A 34 3.84 -7.69 -6.55
C GLU A 34 4.71 -7.04 -5.44
N PRO A 35 6.04 -7.00 -5.60
CA PRO A 35 6.93 -6.31 -4.67
C PRO A 35 6.71 -4.80 -4.71
N VAL A 36 6.35 -4.21 -3.56
CA VAL A 36 6.07 -2.78 -3.43
C VAL A 36 6.68 -2.27 -2.13
N ASP A 37 7.53 -1.26 -2.24
CA ASP A 37 8.19 -0.63 -1.11
C ASP A 37 7.43 0.61 -0.66
N PHE A 38 7.37 0.83 0.65
CA PHE A 38 6.96 2.09 1.25
C PHE A 38 8.20 2.94 1.54
N VAL A 39 8.36 4.06 0.83
CA VAL A 39 9.53 4.94 0.92
C VAL A 39 9.12 6.29 1.51
N GLY A 40 9.61 6.60 2.71
CA GLY A 40 9.26 7.83 3.43
C GLY A 40 10.08 8.04 4.69
N GLY A 41 10.21 9.29 5.14
CA GLY A 41 10.92 9.62 6.38
C GLY A 41 12.40 9.21 6.42
N GLY A 42 13.05 9.05 5.27
CA GLY A 42 14.44 8.56 5.17
C GLY A 42 14.59 7.03 5.32
N THR A 43 13.48 6.29 5.32
CA THR A 43 13.45 4.84 5.45
C THR A 43 12.69 4.19 4.30
N THR A 44 13.05 2.95 4.01
CA THR A 44 12.31 2.07 3.10
C THR A 44 11.81 0.88 3.91
N VAL A 45 10.51 0.59 3.79
CA VAL A 45 9.90 -0.62 4.31
C VAL A 45 9.50 -1.50 3.13
N HIS A 46 10.10 -2.67 3.05
CA HIS A 46 9.80 -3.64 2.00
C HIS A 46 8.45 -4.31 2.26
N GLY A 47 7.79 -4.69 1.17
CA GLY A 47 6.53 -5.38 1.26
C GLY A 47 6.02 -5.84 -0.09
N LYS A 48 4.78 -6.33 -0.07
CA LYS A 48 4.11 -6.85 -1.26
C LYS A 48 2.64 -6.52 -1.29
N LEU A 49 2.09 -6.53 -2.50
CA LEU A 49 0.65 -6.47 -2.69
C LEU A 49 0.02 -7.84 -2.46
N LEU A 50 -1.11 -7.82 -1.77
CA LEU A 50 -2.07 -8.90 -1.74
C LEU A 50 -3.33 -8.38 -2.42
N VAL A 51 -3.90 -9.15 -3.34
CA VAL A 51 -5.11 -8.73 -4.06
C VAL A 51 -6.22 -9.72 -3.84
N PHE A 52 -7.39 -9.21 -3.46
CA PHE A 52 -8.60 -10.00 -3.22
C PHE A 52 -9.70 -9.54 -4.16
N SER A 53 -10.55 -10.48 -4.59
CA SER A 53 -11.76 -10.20 -5.35
C SER A 53 -12.99 -10.43 -4.47
N ASP A 54 -13.94 -9.50 -4.56
CA ASP A 54 -15.19 -9.51 -3.82
C ASP A 54 -16.29 -8.98 -4.75
N GLY A 55 -17.12 -9.88 -5.28
CA GLY A 55 -18.26 -9.49 -6.12
C GLY A 55 -17.89 -8.69 -7.37
N GLY A 56 -16.74 -8.97 -8.00
CA GLY A 56 -16.25 -8.25 -9.18
C GLY A 56 -15.43 -6.98 -8.88
N VAL A 57 -15.25 -6.65 -7.60
CA VAL A 57 -14.35 -5.57 -7.17
C VAL A 57 -13.03 -6.17 -6.71
N PHE A 58 -11.91 -5.67 -7.24
CA PHE A 58 -10.58 -5.99 -6.74
C PHE A 58 -10.18 -5.03 -5.63
N ARG A 59 -9.71 -5.58 -4.51
CA ARG A 59 -9.22 -4.85 -3.35
C ARG A 59 -7.75 -5.20 -3.15
N ALA A 60 -6.91 -4.18 -3.22
CA ALA A 60 -5.49 -4.33 -2.97
C ALA A 60 -5.17 -3.98 -1.52
N TYR A 61 -4.31 -4.79 -0.93
CA TYR A 61 -3.72 -4.60 0.38
C TYR A 61 -2.21 -4.58 0.20
N TRP A 62 -1.52 -3.75 0.95
CA TRP A 62 -0.08 -3.81 1.10
C TRP A 62 0.25 -4.44 2.45
N GLN A 63 1.19 -5.38 2.44
CA GLN A 63 1.70 -6.06 3.61
C GLN A 63 3.21 -5.81 3.69
N PRO A 64 3.71 -5.19 4.77
CA PRO A 64 5.15 -5.15 5.02
C PRO A 64 5.71 -6.56 5.11
N ASP A 65 6.94 -6.75 4.65
CA ASP A 65 7.67 -8.00 4.88
C ASP A 65 7.80 -8.26 6.38
N ASP A 66 7.77 -9.55 6.73
CA ASP A 66 7.82 -10.04 8.12
C ASP A 66 6.71 -9.54 9.08
N SER A 67 5.70 -8.83 8.56
CA SER A 67 4.54 -8.36 9.34
C SER A 67 3.27 -9.15 9.02
N PRO A 68 2.45 -9.53 10.02
CA PRO A 68 1.12 -10.10 9.79
C PRO A 68 0.10 -9.05 9.34
N GLU A 69 0.40 -7.77 9.58
CA GLU A 69 -0.51 -6.64 9.36
C GLU A 69 -0.72 -6.35 7.87
N LYS A 70 -1.95 -5.99 7.50
CA LYS A 70 -2.34 -5.72 6.12
C LYS A 70 -3.04 -4.39 6.07
N TYR A 71 -2.64 -3.57 5.11
CA TYR A 71 -3.16 -2.23 4.93
C TYR A 71 -3.90 -2.16 3.62
N VAL A 72 -5.21 -1.92 3.64
CA VAL A 72 -5.94 -1.69 2.38
C VAL A 72 -5.46 -0.40 1.73
N LEU A 73 -5.29 -0.42 0.41
CA LEU A 73 -5.04 0.77 -0.39
C LEU A 73 -6.38 1.48 -0.61
N ALA A 74 -6.74 2.38 0.30
CA ALA A 74 -7.94 3.20 0.14
C ALA A 74 -7.63 4.35 -0.82
N ASN A 75 -8.24 4.33 -2.01
CA ASN A 75 -8.06 5.35 -3.04
C ASN A 75 -8.37 6.75 -2.48
N ALA A 76 -7.43 7.68 -2.64
CA ALA A 76 -7.54 9.08 -2.25
C ALA A 76 -7.23 10.05 -3.42
N GLY A 77 -7.10 9.54 -4.64
CA GLY A 77 -6.70 10.28 -5.83
C GLY A 77 -6.16 9.35 -6.93
N ALA A 78 -5.84 9.91 -8.09
CA ALA A 78 -5.30 9.13 -9.22
C ALA A 78 -3.92 8.51 -8.92
N ASP A 79 -3.14 9.17 -8.06
CA ASP A 79 -1.78 8.82 -7.66
C ASP A 79 -1.62 8.86 -6.13
N ALA A 80 -2.70 8.67 -5.39
CA ALA A 80 -2.72 8.81 -3.94
C ALA A 80 -3.61 7.78 -3.26
N VAL A 81 -3.13 7.24 -2.14
CA VAL A 81 -3.83 6.27 -1.31
C VAL A 81 -3.69 6.61 0.17
N ARG A 82 -4.60 6.07 0.98
CA ARG A 82 -4.44 5.93 2.42
C ARG A 82 -4.25 4.45 2.74
N LEU A 83 -3.18 4.12 3.45
CA LEU A 83 -3.00 2.81 4.04
C LEU A 83 -3.81 2.73 5.34
N VAL A 84 -4.75 1.79 5.39
CA VAL A 84 -5.63 1.57 6.54
C VAL A 84 -5.55 0.11 6.98
N SER A 85 -5.11 -0.12 8.22
CA SER A 85 -5.02 -1.48 8.79
C SER A 85 -6.40 -2.13 8.83
N SER A 86 -6.55 -3.28 8.19
CA SER A 86 -7.81 -4.02 8.15
C SER A 86 -7.63 -5.47 7.72
N ALA A 87 -8.55 -6.33 8.16
CA ALA A 87 -8.62 -7.69 7.65
C ALA A 87 -8.97 -7.70 6.15
N PRO A 88 -8.38 -8.60 5.34
CA PRO A 88 -8.76 -8.79 3.96
C PRO A 88 -10.24 -9.11 3.79
N ARG A 89 -10.83 -8.60 2.71
CA ARG A 89 -12.20 -8.90 2.32
C ARG A 89 -12.21 -9.56 0.95
N GLY A 90 -13.02 -10.60 0.81
CA GLY A 90 -13.12 -11.40 -0.41
C GLY A 90 -12.18 -12.60 -0.42
N ALA A 91 -12.08 -13.24 -1.58
CA ALA A 91 -11.18 -14.36 -1.85
C ALA A 91 -9.92 -13.86 -2.58
N PRO A 92 -8.77 -14.54 -2.48
CA PRO A 92 -7.58 -14.20 -3.25
C PRO A 92 -7.90 -14.05 -4.74
N ALA A 93 -7.36 -13.02 -5.37
CA ALA A 93 -7.58 -12.76 -6.79
C ALA A 93 -6.94 -13.87 -7.65
N PRO A 94 -7.58 -14.29 -8.76
CA PRO A 94 -6.99 -15.28 -9.64
C PRO A 94 -5.69 -14.79 -10.28
N ALA A 95 -4.73 -15.69 -10.44
CA ALA A 95 -3.46 -15.56 -11.15
C ALA A 95 -3.16 -14.20 -11.82
N GLY A 96 -2.61 -13.27 -11.05
CA GLY A 96 -2.08 -12.00 -11.57
C GLY A 96 -3.13 -10.93 -11.88
N GLN A 97 -4.41 -11.16 -11.59
CA GLN A 97 -5.46 -10.16 -11.76
C GLN A 97 -5.49 -9.15 -10.60
N PRO A 98 -5.88 -7.87 -10.88
CA PRO A 98 -6.20 -7.34 -12.20
C PRO A 98 -4.98 -7.06 -13.09
N GLY A 99 -3.77 -6.99 -12.52
CA GLY A 99 -2.52 -6.79 -13.27
C GLY A 99 -2.36 -5.38 -13.84
N THR A 100 -3.23 -4.44 -13.45
CA THR A 100 -3.22 -3.06 -13.93
C THR A 100 -1.93 -2.34 -13.51
N ALA A 101 -1.25 -1.70 -14.45
CA ALA A 101 -0.09 -0.88 -14.13
C ALA A 101 -0.49 0.37 -13.35
N MET A 102 0.16 0.61 -12.23
CA MET A 102 -0.02 1.77 -11.36
C MET A 102 1.21 2.66 -11.42
N GLN A 103 1.01 3.97 -11.46
CA GLN A 103 2.06 4.93 -11.15
C GLN A 103 2.41 4.84 -9.65
N PRO A 104 3.59 5.33 -9.21
CA PRO A 104 3.88 5.48 -7.79
C PRO A 104 2.72 6.15 -7.04
N GLN A 105 2.37 5.63 -5.86
CA GLN A 105 1.22 6.12 -5.10
C GLN A 105 1.69 6.88 -3.87
N ARG A 106 1.33 8.16 -3.77
CA ARG A 106 1.54 8.96 -2.56
C ARG A 106 0.69 8.40 -1.42
N VAL A 107 1.29 8.19 -0.26
CA VAL A 107 0.59 7.71 0.92
C VAL A 107 0.26 8.87 1.84
N LEU A 108 -1.04 9.16 1.98
CA LEU A 108 -1.55 10.27 2.80
C LEU A 108 -1.87 9.88 4.25
N SER A 109 -1.52 8.66 4.65
CA SER A 109 -1.54 8.20 6.04
C SER A 109 -0.12 7.87 6.50
N CYS A 110 0.14 8.06 7.79
CA CYS A 110 1.43 7.78 8.44
C CYS A 110 1.27 6.54 9.34
N PRO A 111 1.18 5.32 8.78
CA PRO A 111 1.18 4.11 9.59
C PRO A 111 2.52 3.96 10.33
N ASN A 112 2.47 3.42 11.54
CA ASN A 112 3.66 3.19 12.36
C ASN A 112 4.06 1.71 12.27
N PHE A 113 5.25 1.43 11.72
CA PHE A 113 5.70 0.08 11.41
C PHE A 113 6.69 -0.49 12.43
N GLU A 114 6.58 -0.16 13.72
CA GLU A 114 7.59 -0.53 14.75
C GLU A 114 7.89 -2.03 14.86
N HIS A 115 7.09 -2.90 14.23
CA HIS A 115 7.27 -4.35 14.20
C HIS A 115 7.80 -4.91 12.86
N ALA A 116 8.09 -4.08 11.85
CA ALA A 116 8.56 -4.52 10.52
C ALA A 116 10.08 -4.34 10.32
N ARG A 117 10.87 -4.53 11.39
CA ARG A 117 12.34 -4.41 11.38
C ARG A 117 13.03 -5.77 11.48
#